data_AF-A0A916W299-F1
#
_entry.id   AF-A0A916W299-F1
#
_cell.length_a   1.000
_cell.length_b   1.000
_cell.length_c   1.000
_cell.angle_alpha   90.00
_cell.angle_beta   90.00
_cell.angle_gamma   90.00
#
_symmetry.space_group_name_H-M   'P 1'
#
loop_
_entity.id
_entity.type
_entity.pdbx_description
1 polymer ?
#
loop_
_entity_poly.entity_id
_entity_poly.type
_entity_poly.pdbx_seq_one_letter_code
_entity_poly.pdbx_strand_id
1 'polypeptide(L)'
;MRKQLINLVLVMLILLSACDEKSNNNEVSEEEKLLVTLTTETKHLEELYQLVSELKPIEILNINETENIEIYDGKEFDKFVPNGSWITEVSKTDNTNNELITIDYRLNNQRIIVEYFEDGMLRKYNLNRETGILLVNDNGDYQKDYFEHLDRGEK
;
A
#
# COMPACT_ATOMS: atom_id res chain seq x y z
N MET A 1 72.63 25.54 -7.36
CA MET A 1 71.72 25.10 -6.28
C MET A 1 70.66 26.17 -6.05
N ARG A 2 69.45 25.97 -6.56
CA ARG A 2 68.25 26.76 -6.25
C ARG A 2 67.14 25.74 -5.98
N LYS A 3 66.80 25.53 -4.70
CA LYS A 3 65.69 24.67 -4.28
C LYS A 3 64.46 25.54 -4.03
N GLN A 4 63.33 25.04 -4.49
CA GLN A 4 62.06 25.72 -4.62
C GLN A 4 61.44 26.10 -3.27
N LEU A 5 60.66 27.19 -3.33
CA LEU A 5 59.82 27.71 -2.26
C LEU A 5 58.70 26.73 -1.89
N ILE A 6 58.53 26.56 -0.57
CA ILE A 6 57.31 26.76 0.22
C ILE A 6 55.98 26.34 -0.44
N ASN A 7 55.35 25.29 0.11
CA ASN A 7 53.96 25.44 0.53
C ASN A 7 53.61 24.43 1.64
N LEU A 8 53.40 24.98 2.83
CA LEU A 8 53.06 24.30 4.07
C LEU A 8 51.73 24.91 4.54
N VAL A 9 50.73 24.05 4.77
CA VAL A 9 49.61 24.21 5.73
C VAL A 9 48.42 25.12 5.34
N LEU A 10 47.31 24.42 5.03
CA LEU A 10 46.01 24.48 5.72
C LEU A 10 45.21 25.80 5.72
N VAL A 11 44.22 25.89 4.81
CA VAL A 11 42.90 26.52 5.00
C VAL A 11 41.94 25.72 4.10
N MET A 12 41.18 24.75 4.60
CA MET A 12 39.90 24.89 5.30
C MET A 12 38.91 25.83 4.61
N LEU A 13 38.30 25.35 3.52
CA LEU A 13 36.97 25.73 3.03
C LEU A 13 36.55 24.60 2.08
N ILE A 14 35.91 23.54 2.59
CA ILE A 14 34.45 23.51 2.73
C ILE A 14 33.79 24.16 1.50
N LEU A 15 33.96 23.50 0.36
CA LEU A 15 32.84 23.29 -0.54
C LEU A 15 32.59 21.79 -0.54
N LEU A 16 32.19 21.31 0.66
CA LEU A 16 31.23 20.22 0.72
C LEU A 16 30.13 20.61 -0.25
N SER A 17 29.97 19.80 -1.27
CA SER A 17 28.80 19.73 -2.11
C SER A 17 27.60 19.63 -1.18
N ALA A 18 27.03 20.77 -0.79
CA ALA A 18 25.64 20.87 -0.42
C ALA A 18 24.85 20.73 -1.73
N CYS A 19 24.92 19.54 -2.34
CA CYS A 19 23.70 18.98 -2.86
C CYS A 19 22.88 18.73 -1.59
N ASP A 20 21.92 19.60 -1.31
CA ASP A 20 20.71 19.17 -0.64
C ASP A 20 20.15 18.02 -1.49
N GLU A 21 20.61 16.79 -1.24
CA GLU A 21 19.68 15.68 -1.28
C GLU A 21 18.59 16.12 -0.31
N LYS A 22 17.50 16.66 -0.84
CA LYS A 22 16.21 16.45 -0.21
C LYS A 22 16.14 14.94 0.00
N SER A 23 16.55 14.51 1.18
CA SER A 23 16.14 13.24 1.76
C SER A 23 14.63 13.38 1.84
N ASN A 24 13.96 13.07 0.73
CA ASN A 24 12.60 12.59 0.80
C ASN A 24 12.74 11.31 1.60
N ASN A 25 12.63 11.43 2.92
CA ASN A 25 12.74 10.28 3.78
C ASN A 25 11.47 9.45 3.53
N ASN A 26 11.56 8.55 2.55
CA ASN A 26 10.55 7.55 2.22
C ASN A 26 10.58 6.39 3.24
N GLU A 27 11.35 6.53 4.32
CA GLU A 27 11.31 5.64 5.46
C GLU A 27 9.94 5.75 6.15
N VAL A 28 9.35 4.59 6.41
CA VAL A 28 8.08 4.46 7.12
C VAL A 28 8.35 4.47 8.62
N SER A 29 7.82 5.46 9.33
CA SER A 29 7.93 5.53 10.79
C SER A 29 7.14 4.42 11.49
N GLU A 30 7.48 4.10 12.74
CA GLU A 30 6.74 3.08 13.51
C GLU A 30 5.26 3.42 13.68
N GLU A 31 4.91 4.70 13.80
CA GLU A 31 3.52 5.16 13.87
C GLU A 31 2.78 4.92 12.54
N GLU A 32 3.46 5.13 11.41
CA GLU A 32 2.91 4.85 10.08
C GLU A 32 2.76 3.34 9.84
N LYS A 33 3.68 2.51 10.33
CA LYS A 33 3.57 1.04 10.25
C LYS A 33 2.31 0.52 10.95
N LEU A 34 1.88 1.15 12.05
CA LEU A 34 0.64 0.78 12.73
C LEU A 34 -0.60 0.99 11.85
N LEU A 35 -0.57 1.93 10.91
CA LEU A 35 -1.70 2.22 10.00
C LEU A 35 -1.87 1.16 8.89
N VAL A 36 -0.81 0.39 8.62
CA VAL A 36 -0.78 -0.68 7.61
C VAL A 36 -0.40 -2.03 8.23
N THR A 37 -0.53 -2.19 9.55
CA THR A 37 -0.35 -3.50 10.18
C THR A 37 -1.37 -4.49 9.63
N LEU A 38 -0.93 -5.75 9.52
CA LEU A 38 -1.68 -6.88 8.99
C LEU A 38 -2.22 -7.81 10.10
N THR A 39 -2.10 -7.42 11.37
CA THR A 39 -2.45 -8.31 12.50
C THR A 39 -3.89 -8.83 12.44
N THR A 40 -4.85 -7.99 12.07
CA THR A 40 -6.25 -8.38 11.96
C THR A 40 -6.47 -9.25 10.73
N GLU A 41 -5.89 -8.85 9.60
CA GLU A 41 -5.98 -9.52 8.32
C GLU A 41 -5.42 -10.95 8.41
N THR A 42 -4.24 -11.13 9.00
CA THR A 42 -3.64 -12.45 9.26
C THR A 42 -4.52 -13.31 10.17
N LYS A 43 -5.12 -12.73 11.21
CA LYS A 43 -5.97 -13.47 12.16
C LYS A 43 -7.24 -14.03 11.50
N HIS A 44 -7.78 -13.32 10.51
CA HIS A 44 -9.05 -13.67 9.87
C HIS A 44 -8.89 -14.34 8.49
N LEU A 45 -7.66 -14.68 8.09
CA LEU A 45 -7.35 -15.22 6.76
C LEU A 45 -8.19 -16.44 6.39
N GLU A 46 -8.18 -17.49 7.22
CA GLU A 46 -8.92 -18.73 6.96
C GLU A 46 -10.44 -18.49 6.90
N GLU A 47 -10.95 -17.65 7.81
CA GLU A 47 -12.37 -17.29 7.88
C GLU A 47 -12.84 -16.52 6.64
N LEU A 48 -11.97 -15.68 6.07
CA LEU A 48 -12.25 -14.95 4.83
C LEU A 48 -12.39 -15.90 3.64
N TYR A 49 -11.41 -16.77 3.44
CA TYR A 49 -11.44 -17.75 2.33
C TYR A 49 -12.64 -18.69 2.44
N GLN A 50 -12.95 -19.15 3.67
CA GLN A 50 -14.13 -19.97 3.89
C GLN A 50 -15.40 -19.21 3.49
N LEU A 51 -15.56 -17.95 3.92
CA LEU A 51 -16.73 -17.15 3.57
C LEU A 51 -16.86 -16.97 2.06
N VAL A 52 -15.77 -16.59 1.37
CA VAL A 52 -15.79 -16.40 -0.09
C VAL A 52 -16.19 -17.69 -0.81
N SER A 53 -15.72 -18.86 -0.35
CA SER A 53 -16.08 -20.16 -0.94
C SER A 53 -17.56 -20.55 -0.78
N GLU A 54 -18.25 -19.99 0.22
CA GLU A 54 -19.65 -20.30 0.54
C GLU A 54 -20.63 -19.29 -0.09
N LEU A 55 -20.17 -18.06 -0.34
CA LEU A 55 -20.98 -17.00 -0.93
C LEU A 55 -21.15 -17.18 -2.44
N LYS A 56 -22.23 -16.60 -2.97
CA LYS A 56 -22.42 -16.44 -4.41
C LYS A 56 -22.08 -15.01 -4.80
N PRO A 57 -21.31 -14.78 -5.87
CA PRO A 57 -21.05 -13.44 -6.35
C PRO A 57 -22.35 -12.77 -6.82
N ILE A 58 -22.43 -11.45 -6.59
CA ILE A 58 -23.53 -10.61 -7.08
C ILE A 58 -23.32 -10.21 -8.54
N GLU A 59 -22.07 -10.20 -9.00
CA GLU A 59 -21.68 -9.91 -10.37
C GLU A 59 -20.43 -10.72 -10.72
N ILE A 60 -20.34 -11.16 -11.98
CA ILE A 60 -19.17 -11.84 -12.53
C ILE A 60 -18.76 -11.10 -13.79
N LEU A 61 -17.57 -10.51 -13.77
CA LEU A 61 -16.97 -9.81 -14.91
C LEU A 61 -15.99 -10.76 -15.60
N ASN A 62 -16.21 -11.05 -16.89
CA ASN A 62 -15.29 -11.85 -17.67
C ASN A 62 -14.25 -10.93 -18.32
N ILE A 63 -12.98 -11.07 -17.93
CA ILE A 63 -11.88 -10.31 -18.50
C ILE A 63 -11.41 -10.95 -19.80
N ASN A 64 -11.29 -12.29 -19.79
CA ASN A 64 -10.97 -13.12 -20.94
C ASN A 64 -11.53 -14.54 -20.75
N GLU A 65 -11.17 -15.49 -21.61
CA GLU A 65 -11.65 -16.89 -21.56
C GLU A 65 -11.19 -17.66 -20.31
N THR A 66 -10.17 -17.17 -19.61
CA THR A 66 -9.48 -17.86 -18.51
C THR A 66 -9.42 -17.05 -17.22
N GLU A 67 -10.02 -15.86 -17.20
CA GLU A 67 -9.93 -14.92 -16.08
C GLU A 67 -11.26 -14.21 -15.90
N ASN A 68 -11.78 -14.33 -14.68
CA ASN A 68 -12.97 -13.64 -14.24
C ASN A 68 -12.69 -12.87 -12.94
N ILE A 69 -13.52 -11.87 -12.69
CA ILE A 69 -13.60 -11.16 -11.43
C ILE A 69 -14.99 -11.40 -10.88
N GLU A 70 -15.06 -12.04 -9.73
CA GLU A 70 -16.27 -12.25 -8.95
C GLU A 70 -16.41 -11.12 -7.95
N ILE A 71 -17.51 -10.38 -8.00
CA ILE A 71 -17.81 -9.28 -7.07
C ILE A 71 -18.85 -9.77 -6.06
N TYR A 72 -18.64 -9.45 -4.79
CA TYR A 72 -19.47 -9.90 -3.66
C TYR A 72 -20.21 -8.75 -2.97
N ASP A 73 -21.29 -9.05 -2.25
CA ASP A 73 -21.96 -8.05 -1.39
C ASP A 73 -21.05 -7.73 -0.19
N GLY A 74 -20.55 -6.49 -0.15
CA GLY A 74 -19.63 -6.03 0.89
C GLY A 74 -20.19 -6.17 2.32
N LYS A 75 -21.52 -6.19 2.51
CA LYS A 75 -22.12 -6.35 3.85
C LYS A 75 -21.75 -7.66 4.54
N GLU A 76 -21.53 -8.72 3.77
CA GLU A 76 -21.10 -10.01 4.32
C GLU A 76 -19.68 -9.95 4.91
N PHE A 77 -18.92 -8.88 4.59
CA PHE A 77 -17.52 -8.71 4.95
C PHE A 77 -17.28 -7.63 6.02
N ASP A 78 -18.32 -7.05 6.61
CA ASP A 78 -18.20 -5.97 7.61
C ASP A 78 -17.29 -6.33 8.80
N LYS A 79 -17.19 -7.62 9.16
CA LYS A 79 -16.33 -8.10 10.26
C LYS A 79 -14.82 -8.03 9.95
N PHE A 80 -14.43 -7.94 8.68
CA PHE A 80 -13.03 -7.93 8.25
C PHE A 80 -12.45 -6.51 8.15
N VAL A 81 -13.28 -5.49 8.31
CA VAL A 81 -12.86 -4.08 8.27
C VAL A 81 -13.11 -3.41 9.63
N PRO A 82 -12.40 -2.31 9.96
CA PRO A 82 -12.66 -1.58 11.19
C PRO A 82 -14.09 -1.03 11.25
N ASN A 83 -14.67 -0.97 12.45
CA ASN A 83 -15.99 -0.35 12.66
C ASN A 83 -16.03 1.10 12.11
N GLY A 84 -17.11 1.43 11.41
CA GLY A 84 -17.28 2.74 10.77
C GLY A 84 -16.62 2.83 9.39
N SER A 85 -16.00 1.75 8.90
CA SER A 85 -15.58 1.66 7.51
C SER A 85 -16.78 1.56 6.58
N TRP A 86 -16.59 2.02 5.35
CA TRP A 86 -17.51 1.79 4.24
C TRP A 86 -16.79 0.98 3.16
N ILE A 87 -17.19 -0.29 3.01
CA ILE A 87 -16.68 -1.17 1.96
C ILE A 87 -17.19 -0.68 0.61
N THR A 88 -16.27 -0.42 -0.31
CA THR A 88 -16.58 0.01 -1.67
C THR A 88 -16.62 -1.15 -2.64
N GLU A 89 -15.79 -2.18 -2.43
CA GLU A 89 -15.79 -3.39 -3.24
C GLU A 89 -15.19 -4.56 -2.46
N VAL A 90 -15.74 -5.75 -2.70
CA VAL A 90 -15.07 -7.02 -2.40
C VAL A 90 -15.06 -7.84 -3.68
N SER A 91 -13.87 -8.26 -4.10
CA SER A 91 -13.70 -9.01 -5.33
C SER A 91 -12.75 -10.19 -5.14
N LYS A 92 -13.00 -11.25 -5.91
CA LYS A 92 -12.08 -12.38 -6.09
C LYS A 92 -11.72 -12.44 -7.56
N THR A 93 -10.42 -12.48 -7.84
CA THR A 93 -9.89 -12.73 -9.18
C THR A 93 -9.36 -14.16 -9.19
N ASP A 94 -9.89 -14.97 -10.10
CA ASP A 94 -9.38 -16.30 -10.40
C ASP A 94 -8.65 -16.22 -11.73
N ASN A 95 -7.31 -16.30 -11.69
CA ASN A 95 -6.51 -16.56 -12.88
C ASN A 95 -5.88 -17.95 -12.77
N THR A 96 -5.46 -18.50 -13.90
CA THR A 96 -5.08 -19.91 -14.06
C THR A 96 -4.00 -20.43 -13.08
N ASN A 97 -3.34 -19.56 -12.30
CA ASN A 97 -2.37 -19.96 -11.29
C ASN A 97 -2.42 -19.18 -9.97
N ASN A 98 -3.25 -18.15 -9.81
CA ASN A 98 -3.29 -17.32 -8.61
C ASN A 98 -4.72 -16.86 -8.31
N GLU A 99 -5.24 -17.27 -7.16
CA GLU A 99 -6.41 -16.66 -6.54
C GLU A 99 -6.01 -15.42 -5.72
N LEU A 100 -6.76 -14.33 -5.89
CA LEU A 100 -6.60 -13.09 -5.16
C LEU A 100 -7.97 -12.61 -4.67
N ILE A 101 -8.11 -12.42 -3.35
CA ILE A 101 -9.27 -11.72 -2.76
C ILE A 101 -8.84 -10.29 -2.42
N THR A 102 -9.66 -9.31 -2.79
CA THR A 102 -9.45 -7.89 -2.51
C THR A 102 -10.62 -7.33 -1.72
N ILE A 103 -10.32 -6.60 -0.64
CA ILE A 103 -11.30 -5.77 0.09
C ILE A 103 -10.86 -4.31 -0.02
N ASP A 104 -11.63 -3.50 -0.75
CA ASP A 104 -11.45 -2.05 -0.84
C ASP A 104 -12.48 -1.35 0.04
N TYR A 105 -12.01 -0.52 0.96
CA TYR A 105 -12.86 0.22 1.89
C TYR A 105 -12.33 1.60 2.21
N ARG A 106 -13.21 2.43 2.76
CA ARG A 106 -12.89 3.77 3.23
C ARG A 106 -13.09 3.89 4.72
N LEU A 107 -12.18 4.58 5.38
CA LEU A 107 -12.29 4.98 6.77
C LEU A 107 -11.81 6.43 6.89
N ASN A 108 -12.72 7.35 7.21
CA ASN A 108 -12.45 8.79 7.19
C ASN A 108 -11.91 9.26 5.82
N ASN A 109 -10.77 9.94 5.80
CA ASN A 109 -10.06 10.44 4.61
C ASN A 109 -9.16 9.37 3.94
N GLN A 110 -9.17 8.12 4.43
CA GLN A 110 -8.32 7.05 3.94
C GLN A 110 -9.09 6.12 2.98
N ARG A 111 -8.42 5.71 1.90
CA ARG A 111 -8.79 4.50 1.13
C ARG A 111 -7.83 3.39 1.51
N ILE A 112 -8.36 2.26 1.91
CA ILE A 112 -7.59 1.08 2.28
C ILE A 112 -7.95 -0.05 1.33
N ILE A 113 -6.93 -0.70 0.79
CA ILE A 113 -7.08 -1.91 -0.03
C ILE A 113 -6.29 -3.01 0.67
N VAL A 114 -6.94 -4.14 0.91
CA VAL A 114 -6.28 -5.34 1.42
C VAL A 114 -6.38 -6.44 0.38
N GLU A 115 -5.24 -7.00 0.01
CA GLU A 115 -5.07 -8.11 -0.93
C GLU A 115 -4.67 -9.36 -0.15
N TYR A 116 -5.39 -10.46 -0.40
CA TYR A 116 -5.18 -11.77 0.17
C TYR A 116 -4.84 -12.74 -0.95
N PHE A 117 -3.61 -13.26 -0.95
CA PHE A 117 -3.11 -14.18 -1.97
C PHE A 117 -3.27 -15.63 -1.52
N GLU A 118 -3.45 -16.55 -2.47
CA GLU A 118 -3.65 -17.99 -2.21
C GLU A 118 -2.52 -18.63 -1.41
N ASP A 119 -1.28 -18.16 -1.62
CA ASP A 119 -0.08 -18.62 -0.91
C ASP A 119 0.01 -18.12 0.55
N GLY A 120 -0.98 -17.36 1.01
CA GLY A 120 -1.07 -16.78 2.34
C GLY A 120 -0.35 -15.44 2.49
N MET A 121 0.26 -14.91 1.41
CA MET A 121 0.80 -13.56 1.40
C MET A 121 -0.33 -12.54 1.54
N LEU A 122 0.00 -11.42 2.17
CA LEU A 122 -0.93 -10.32 2.40
C LEU A 122 -0.30 -9.01 2.00
N ARG A 123 -1.10 -8.13 1.39
CA ARG A 123 -0.69 -6.76 1.13
C ARG A 123 -1.77 -5.79 1.55
N LYS A 124 -1.34 -4.67 2.13
CA LYS A 124 -2.24 -3.60 2.57
C LYS A 124 -1.73 -2.25 2.12
N TYR A 125 -2.62 -1.51 1.48
CA TYR A 125 -2.41 -0.14 1.02
C TYR A 125 -3.25 0.79 1.86
N ASN A 126 -2.70 1.91 2.31
CA ASN A 126 -3.44 2.97 2.99
C ASN A 126 -3.09 4.31 2.34
N LEU A 127 -4.02 4.84 1.52
CA LEU A 127 -3.89 6.14 0.88
C LEU A 127 -4.63 7.19 1.70
N ASN A 128 -3.89 8.14 2.28
CA ASN A 128 -4.47 9.36 2.81
C ASN A 128 -4.75 10.34 1.67
N ARG A 129 -6.03 10.60 1.40
CA ARG A 129 -6.46 11.44 0.28
C ARG A 129 -6.33 12.94 0.50
N GLU A 130 -6.04 13.38 1.72
CA GLU A 130 -5.76 14.80 2.00
C GLU A 130 -4.28 15.12 1.78
N THR A 131 -3.39 14.20 2.16
CA THR A 131 -1.94 14.39 2.06
C THR A 131 -1.33 13.78 0.82
N GLY A 132 -2.03 12.87 0.14
CA GLY A 132 -1.50 12.10 -1.00
C GLY A 132 -0.51 11.01 -0.58
N ILE A 133 -0.31 10.78 0.71
CA ILE A 133 0.61 9.74 1.22
C ILE A 133 -0.02 8.37 1.02
N LEU A 134 0.68 7.48 0.32
CA LEU A 134 0.39 6.05 0.28
C LEU A 134 1.37 5.31 1.16
N LEU A 135 0.85 4.56 2.11
CA LEU A 135 1.60 3.57 2.88
C LEU A 135 1.29 2.18 2.34
N VAL A 136 2.30 1.35 2.21
CA VAL A 136 2.17 -0.04 1.78
C VAL A 136 2.85 -0.95 2.81
N ASN A 137 2.20 -2.06 3.14
CA ASN A 137 2.80 -3.20 3.80
C ASN A 137 2.64 -4.40 2.88
N ASP A 138 3.74 -4.85 2.28
CA ASP A 138 3.81 -6.06 1.44
C ASP A 138 4.42 -7.18 2.26
N ASN A 139 3.59 -7.90 3.00
CA ASN A 139 3.98 -9.01 3.87
C ASN A 139 5.17 -8.71 4.83
N GLY A 140 5.17 -7.52 5.45
CA GLY A 140 6.20 -7.06 6.38
C GLY A 140 7.21 -6.10 5.77
N ASP A 141 7.23 -5.95 4.44
CA ASP A 141 8.04 -4.95 3.75
C ASP A 141 7.25 -3.64 3.61
N TYR A 142 7.72 -2.60 4.32
CA TYR A 142 7.02 -1.32 4.40
C TYR A 142 7.54 -0.32 3.38
N GLN A 143 6.63 0.35 2.68
CA GLN A 143 6.93 1.38 1.68
C GLN A 143 6.06 2.62 1.90
N LYS A 144 6.58 3.77 1.48
CA LYS A 144 5.88 5.05 1.52
C LYS A 144 6.11 5.81 0.23
N ASP A 145 5.01 6.11 -0.43
CA ASP A 145 4.96 6.87 -1.68
C ASP A 145 4.10 8.12 -1.52
N TYR A 146 4.26 9.05 -2.46
CA TYR A 146 3.49 10.28 -2.53
C TYR A 146 2.81 10.39 -3.88
N PHE A 147 1.49 10.45 -3.88
CA PHE A 147 0.70 10.80 -5.04
C PHE A 147 0.52 12.31 -5.01
N GLU A 148 1.09 13.01 -6.00
CA GLU A 148 0.69 14.39 -6.25
C GLU A 148 -0.82 14.40 -6.49
N HIS A 149 -1.54 15.26 -5.77
CA HIS A 149 -2.94 15.54 -6.05
C HIS A 149 -3.08 15.83 -7.54
N LEU A 150 -3.64 14.89 -8.31
CA LEU A 150 -4.13 15.14 -9.67
C LEU A 150 -5.43 15.96 -9.63
N ASP A 151 -5.58 16.82 -8.62
CA ASP A 151 -6.61 17.85 -8.56
C ASP A 151 -6.21 19.00 -9.50
N ARG A 152 -5.98 18.66 -10.78
CA ARG A 152 -6.11 19.62 -11.87
C ARG A 152 -7.61 19.80 -12.07
N GLY A 153 -8.12 20.79 -11.36
CA GLY A 153 -9.55 21.04 -11.18
C GLY A 153 -10.40 20.85 -12.43
N GLU A 154 -11.41 20.02 -12.30
CA GLU A 154 -12.66 20.20 -13.02
C GLU A 154 -13.54 21.13 -12.16
N LYS A 155 -13.44 22.42 -12.46
CA LYS A 155 -14.48 23.41 -12.16
C LYS A 155 -15.50 23.42 -13.30
#